data_AF-A0A318INU5-F1
#
_entry.id   AF-A0A318INU5-F1
#
_cell.length_a   1.000
_cell.length_b   1.000
_cell.length_c   1.000
_cell.angle_alpha   90.00
_cell.angle_beta   90.00
_cell.angle_gamma   90.00
#
_symmetry.space_group_name_H-M   'P 1'
#
loop_
_entity.id
_entity.type
_entity.pdbx_description
1 polymer ?
#
loop_
_entity_poly.entity_id
_entity_poly.type
_entity_poly.pdbx_seq_one_letter_code
_entity_poly.pdbx_strand_id
1 'polypeptide(L)'
;MNNNPATSEKDLRTLLRLNKQTLKGMLLPQALGLMAGYYQDTHYDVASPGDDALIVYKDITNRGRGTRFEIGIIRLFCMPDTGAGVEPQAALRLRLRLCYRFDMEIITELMSEDFWSYQCWSVQDLPALLQKVLATPAYQLLQGNLPAEVNINLEETTYLPADKRPGPDPEENWWGVWDQF
;
A
#
# COMPACT_ATOMS: atom_id res chain seq x y z
N MET A 1 12.52 22.63 6.38
CA MET A 1 11.14 22.74 5.88
C MET A 1 10.42 21.54 6.45
N ASN A 2 9.28 21.72 7.13
CA ASN A 2 8.55 20.55 7.64
C ASN A 2 7.87 19.85 6.46
N ASN A 3 8.33 18.65 6.12
CA ASN A 3 7.70 17.81 5.10
C ASN A 3 6.61 17.01 5.80
N ASN A 4 5.41 17.59 5.87
CA ASN A 4 4.27 17.01 6.59
C ASN A 4 3.61 15.87 5.77
N PRO A 5 3.53 14.61 6.29
CA PRO A 5 2.89 13.51 5.56
C PRO A 5 1.41 13.72 5.23
N ALA A 6 0.72 14.67 5.89
CA ALA A 6 -0.65 15.06 5.56
C ALA A 6 -0.81 15.62 4.13
N THR A 7 0.26 16.08 3.49
CA THR A 7 0.23 16.55 2.09
C THR A 7 0.49 15.43 1.08
N SER A 8 0.82 14.21 1.52
CA SER A 8 1.33 13.13 0.68
C SER A 8 0.40 12.73 -0.46
N GLU A 9 -0.93 12.69 -0.26
CA GLU A 9 -1.87 12.45 -1.36
C GLU A 9 -1.78 13.53 -2.45
N LYS A 10 -1.73 14.80 -2.05
CA LYS A 10 -1.61 15.92 -3.01
C LYS A 10 -0.28 15.86 -3.75
N ASP A 11 0.78 15.49 -3.06
CA ASP A 11 2.14 15.40 -3.62
C ASP A 11 2.22 14.24 -4.63
N LEU A 12 1.69 13.06 -4.29
CA LEU A 12 1.61 11.92 -5.21
C LEU A 12 0.75 12.23 -6.45
N ARG A 13 -0.40 12.90 -6.28
CA ARG A 13 -1.22 13.36 -7.42
C ARG A 13 -0.50 14.39 -8.28
N THR A 14 0.36 15.21 -7.69
CA THR A 14 1.18 16.18 -8.43
C THR A 14 2.27 15.46 -9.21
N LEU A 15 2.94 14.47 -8.60
CA LEU A 15 3.92 13.61 -9.25
C LEU A 15 3.33 12.89 -10.47
N LEU A 16 2.11 12.36 -10.36
CA LEU A 16 1.39 11.77 -11.49
C LEU A 16 1.25 12.72 -12.67
N ARG A 17 0.82 13.97 -12.41
CA ARG A 17 0.67 14.99 -13.46
C ARG A 17 2.01 15.34 -14.11
N LEU A 18 3.07 15.49 -13.30
CA LEU A 18 4.42 15.78 -13.79
C LEU A 18 4.93 14.67 -14.71
N ASN A 19 4.65 13.41 -14.36
CA ASN A 19 5.01 12.23 -15.15
C ASN A 19 4.05 11.96 -16.32
N LYS A 20 3.06 12.84 -16.57
CA LYS A 20 2.01 12.67 -17.59
C LYS A 20 1.23 11.36 -17.45
N GLN A 21 1.09 10.87 -16.22
CA GLN A 21 0.35 9.67 -15.88
C GLN A 21 -1.03 10.04 -15.32
N THR A 22 -2.01 9.16 -15.52
CA THR A 22 -3.36 9.29 -14.95
C THR A 22 -3.75 8.01 -14.22
N LEU A 23 -4.60 8.13 -13.19
CA LEU A 23 -5.15 6.94 -12.52
C LEU A 23 -5.98 6.08 -13.48
N LYS A 24 -6.76 6.73 -14.35
CA LYS A 24 -7.48 6.04 -15.42
C LYS A 24 -6.45 5.42 -16.37
N GLY A 25 -6.52 4.11 -16.58
CA GLY A 25 -5.60 3.41 -17.47
C GLY A 25 -4.30 2.93 -16.79
N MET A 26 -4.10 3.23 -15.51
CA MET A 26 -2.87 2.84 -14.82
C MET A 26 -2.80 1.32 -14.63
N LEU A 27 -1.69 0.73 -15.09
CA LEU A 27 -1.40 -0.69 -14.91
C LEU A 27 -0.58 -0.93 -13.64
N LEU A 28 -0.60 -2.17 -13.14
CA LEU A 28 0.12 -2.56 -11.93
C LEU A 28 1.63 -2.24 -11.97
N PRO A 29 2.38 -2.47 -13.06
CA PRO A 29 3.80 -2.11 -13.11
C PRO A 29 4.01 -0.59 -12.96
N GLN A 30 3.11 0.22 -13.53
CA GLN A 30 3.18 1.68 -13.45
C GLN A 30 2.89 2.16 -12.02
N ALA A 31 1.88 1.60 -11.38
CA ALA A 31 1.53 1.92 -10.00
C ALA A 31 2.65 1.53 -9.02
N LEU A 32 3.22 0.33 -9.19
CA LEU A 32 4.32 -0.14 -8.36
C LEU A 32 5.58 0.73 -8.54
N GLY A 33 5.94 1.04 -9.78
CA GLY A 33 7.07 1.93 -10.08
C GLY A 33 6.87 3.34 -9.52
N LEU A 34 5.67 3.90 -9.62
CA LEU A 34 5.33 5.21 -9.07
C LEU A 34 5.50 5.25 -7.55
N MET A 35 4.91 4.28 -6.83
CA MET A 35 4.96 4.26 -5.37
C MET A 35 6.35 3.93 -4.84
N ALA A 36 7.08 3.03 -5.51
CA ALA A 36 8.47 2.71 -5.16
C ALA A 36 9.39 3.93 -5.35
N GLY A 37 9.29 4.62 -6.49
CA GLY A 37 10.03 5.87 -6.73
C GLY A 37 9.62 6.97 -5.75
N TYR A 38 8.33 7.13 -5.48
CA TYR A 38 7.84 8.10 -4.50
C TYR A 38 8.37 7.82 -3.08
N TYR A 39 8.41 6.55 -2.66
CA TYR A 39 9.00 6.12 -1.40
C TYR A 39 10.50 6.42 -1.33
N GLN A 40 11.23 6.12 -2.41
CA GLN A 40 12.67 6.32 -2.50
C GLN A 40 13.07 7.81 -2.53
N ASP A 41 12.34 8.63 -3.28
CA ASP A 41 12.77 10.00 -3.64
C ASP A 41 12.14 11.10 -2.76
N THR A 42 11.07 10.80 -2.03
CA THR A 42 10.37 11.79 -1.18
C THR A 42 10.59 11.46 0.28
N HIS A 43 11.00 12.44 1.09
CA HIS A 43 11.20 12.26 2.53
C HIS A 43 10.21 13.11 3.31
N TYR A 44 9.53 12.50 4.28
CA TYR A 44 8.61 13.18 5.20
C TYR A 44 9.14 13.13 6.62
N ASP A 45 8.68 14.08 7.45
CA ASP A 45 8.97 14.10 8.87
C ASP A 45 8.11 13.04 9.59
N VAL A 46 8.68 11.85 9.76
CA VAL A 46 8.12 10.72 10.51
C VAL A 46 8.77 10.59 11.89
N ALA A 47 8.23 9.74 12.76
CA ALA A 47 8.72 9.51 14.13
C ALA A 47 10.21 9.17 14.18
N SER A 48 10.67 8.29 13.27
CA SER A 48 12.08 8.00 13.07
C SER A 48 12.34 7.54 11.62
N PRO A 49 13.61 7.57 11.14
CA PRO A 49 13.96 7.13 9.79
C PRO A 49 13.56 5.68 9.43
N GLY A 50 13.24 4.84 10.42
CA GLY A 50 12.78 3.45 10.24
C GLY A 50 11.28 3.24 10.42
N ASP A 51 10.51 4.34 10.48
CA ASP A 51 9.06 4.32 10.67
C ASP A 51 8.30 4.93 9.47
N ASP A 52 8.92 4.82 8.29
CA ASP A 52 8.32 5.04 6.98
C ASP A 52 8.43 3.74 6.17
N ALA A 53 7.29 3.11 5.89
CA ALA A 53 7.25 1.80 5.25
C ALA A 53 6.56 1.85 3.90
N LEU A 54 7.05 1.03 2.96
CA LEU A 54 6.31 0.67 1.77
C LEU A 54 5.80 -0.76 1.90
N ILE A 55 4.52 -0.95 1.62
CA ILE A 55 3.81 -2.22 1.75
C ILE A 55 3.06 -2.49 0.45
N VAL A 56 3.04 -3.75 0.01
CA VAL A 56 2.24 -4.22 -1.11
C VAL A 56 1.48 -5.45 -0.67
N TYR A 57 0.18 -5.49 -0.96
CA TYR A 57 -0.65 -6.62 -0.57
C TYR A 57 -1.68 -6.96 -1.64
N LYS A 58 -2.18 -8.19 -1.52
CA LYS A 58 -3.31 -8.74 -2.25
C LYS A 58 -4.48 -8.90 -1.29
N ASP A 59 -5.66 -8.46 -1.73
CA ASP A 59 -6.90 -8.61 -0.98
C ASP A 59 -8.10 -8.90 -1.91
N ILE A 60 -9.18 -9.45 -1.33
CA ILE A 60 -10.46 -9.72 -1.98
C ILE A 60 -11.51 -8.92 -1.23
N THR A 61 -11.88 -7.77 -1.77
CA THR A 61 -12.81 -6.85 -1.10
C THR A 61 -14.24 -7.09 -1.55
N ASN A 62 -15.19 -7.16 -0.61
CA ASN A 62 -16.62 -7.15 -0.90
C ASN A 62 -17.26 -5.83 -0.41
N ARG A 63 -17.49 -4.88 -1.32
CA ARG A 63 -18.09 -3.57 -0.99
C ARG A 63 -19.52 -3.41 -1.54
N GLY A 64 -20.34 -4.44 -1.43
CA GLY A 64 -21.79 -4.39 -1.75
C GLY A 64 -22.15 -4.20 -3.22
N ARG A 65 -21.18 -3.89 -4.10
CA ARG A 65 -21.32 -3.82 -5.57
C ARG A 65 -20.62 -4.99 -6.28
N GLY A 66 -20.44 -6.08 -5.55
CA GLY A 66 -19.70 -7.26 -5.98
C GLY A 66 -18.32 -7.37 -5.34
N THR A 67 -17.77 -8.57 -5.38
CA THR A 67 -16.42 -8.90 -4.95
C THR A 67 -15.41 -8.39 -5.98
N ARG A 68 -14.33 -7.78 -5.51
CA ARG A 68 -13.22 -7.30 -6.36
C ARG A 68 -11.90 -7.80 -5.83
N PHE A 69 -11.03 -8.17 -6.76
CA PHE A 69 -9.65 -8.41 -6.46
C PHE A 69 -8.92 -7.08 -6.33
N GLU A 70 -8.11 -6.91 -5.30
CA GLU A 70 -7.36 -5.70 -5.04
C GLU A 70 -5.88 -5.98 -4.92
N ILE A 71 -5.06 -5.19 -5.62
CA ILE A 71 -3.67 -4.96 -5.23
C ILE A 71 -3.57 -3.57 -4.64
N GLY A 72 -3.18 -3.49 -3.38
CA GLY A 72 -2.92 -2.24 -2.70
C GLY A 72 -1.43 -2.01 -2.51
N ILE A 73 -0.99 -0.78 -2.77
CA ILE A 73 0.36 -0.31 -2.50
C ILE A 73 0.24 0.84 -1.49
N ILE A 74 0.80 0.65 -0.31
CA ILE A 74 0.70 1.56 0.82
C ILE A 74 2.07 2.15 1.09
N ARG A 75 2.10 3.46 1.33
CA ARG A 75 3.16 4.09 2.13
C ARG A 75 2.60 4.46 3.50
N LEU A 76 3.21 3.93 4.55
CA LEU A 76 2.81 4.14 5.94
C LEU A 76 3.78 5.14 6.58
N PHE A 77 3.24 6.24 7.11
CA PHE A 77 3.99 7.28 7.80
C PHE A 77 3.67 7.22 9.29
N CYS A 78 4.63 6.81 10.10
CA CYS A 78 4.44 6.80 11.55
C CYS A 78 4.68 8.20 12.10
N MET A 79 3.72 8.73 12.84
CA MET A 79 3.79 10.10 13.34
C MET A 79 4.59 10.15 14.65
N PRO A 80 5.37 11.21 14.90
CA PRO A 80 6.09 11.37 16.16
C PRO A 80 5.14 11.28 17.35
N ASP A 81 5.56 10.52 18.36
CA ASP A 81 4.78 10.32 19.58
C ASP A 81 4.55 11.65 20.31
N THR A 82 3.31 11.91 20.72
CA THR A 82 2.99 13.06 21.59
C THR A 82 3.05 12.69 23.08
N GLY A 83 3.26 11.41 23.43
CA GLY A 83 3.43 10.93 24.79
C GLY A 83 4.07 9.53 24.87
N ALA A 84 5.33 9.47 25.28
CA ALA A 84 6.15 8.27 25.34
C ALA A 84 5.43 7.05 25.94
N GLY A 85 5.17 6.03 25.12
CA GLY A 85 4.90 4.65 25.58
C GLY A 85 3.46 4.14 25.45
N VAL A 86 2.58 4.83 24.71
CA VAL A 86 1.24 4.31 24.42
C VAL A 86 1.22 3.67 23.03
N GLU A 87 1.09 2.35 23.00
CA GLU A 87 0.69 1.61 21.79
C GLU A 87 -0.85 1.46 21.77
N PRO A 88 -1.50 1.53 20.59
CA PRO A 88 -0.92 1.77 19.28
C PRO A 88 -0.61 3.26 19.02
N GLN A 89 0.36 3.53 18.15
CA GLN A 89 0.82 4.89 17.82
C GLN A 89 0.11 5.44 16.59
N ALA A 90 -0.05 6.76 16.50
CA ALA A 90 -0.67 7.41 15.34
C ALA A 90 0.18 7.25 14.06
N ALA A 91 -0.49 7.00 12.94
CA ALA A 91 0.11 6.93 11.62
C ALA A 91 -0.81 7.52 10.55
N LEU A 92 -0.23 7.85 9.41
CA LEU A 92 -0.94 8.18 8.18
C LEU A 92 -0.67 7.10 7.14
N ARG A 93 -1.71 6.70 6.42
CA ARG A 93 -1.63 5.69 5.37
C ARG A 93 -2.01 6.26 4.03
N LEU A 94 -1.04 6.39 3.14
CA LEU A 94 -1.28 6.70 1.74
C LEU A 94 -1.40 5.40 0.95
N ARG A 95 -2.59 5.12 0.44
CA ARG A 95 -2.88 3.90 -0.33
C ARG A 95 -3.15 4.24 -1.78
N LEU A 96 -2.44 3.58 -2.69
CA LEU A 96 -2.77 3.46 -4.11
C LEU A 96 -3.34 2.07 -4.35
N ARG A 97 -4.65 1.99 -4.61
CA ARG A 97 -5.37 0.72 -4.82
C ARG A 97 -5.69 0.50 -6.30
N LEU A 98 -5.54 -0.74 -6.76
CA LEU A 98 -5.93 -1.20 -8.08
C LEU A 98 -6.97 -2.32 -7.90
N CYS A 99 -8.21 -2.07 -8.32
CA CYS A 99 -9.30 -3.03 -8.20
C CYS A 99 -9.62 -3.65 -9.57
N TYR A 100 -9.58 -4.97 -9.63
CA TYR A 100 -9.87 -5.76 -10.82
C TYR A 100 -11.25 -6.38 -10.71
N ARG A 101 -11.89 -6.61 -11.86
CA ARG A 101 -13.15 -7.34 -11.90
C ARG A 101 -12.88 -8.81 -11.63
N PHE A 102 -13.85 -9.48 -11.03
CA PHE A 102 -13.91 -10.92 -11.03
C PHE A 102 -14.22 -11.40 -12.45
N ASP A 103 -13.19 -11.75 -13.21
CA ASP A 103 -13.32 -12.59 -14.39
C ASP A 103 -12.96 -14.04 -14.03
N MET A 104 -13.39 -15.00 -14.86
CA MET A 104 -13.18 -16.42 -14.57
C MET A 104 -11.69 -16.79 -14.53
N GLU A 105 -10.83 -16.12 -15.29
CA GLU A 105 -9.39 -16.41 -15.37
C GLU A 105 -8.69 -16.01 -14.06
N ILE A 106 -8.95 -14.79 -13.58
CA ILE A 106 -8.54 -14.25 -12.28
C ILE A 106 -9.05 -15.13 -11.13
N ILE A 107 -10.30 -15.57 -11.18
CA ILE A 107 -10.88 -16.43 -10.15
C ILE A 107 -10.11 -17.75 -10.05
N THR A 108 -9.91 -18.41 -11.20
CA THR A 108 -9.35 -19.77 -11.22
C THR A 108 -7.89 -19.79 -10.75
N GLU A 109 -7.13 -18.74 -11.08
CA GLU A 109 -5.72 -18.66 -10.70
C GLU A 109 -5.51 -18.08 -9.30
N LEU A 110 -6.23 -17.03 -8.92
CA LEU A 110 -5.91 -16.25 -7.71
C LEU A 110 -6.75 -16.58 -6.47
N MET A 111 -7.87 -17.29 -6.62
CA MET A 111 -8.62 -17.80 -5.46
C MET A 111 -7.98 -19.03 -4.80
N SER A 112 -7.03 -19.67 -5.48
CA SER A 112 -6.26 -20.78 -4.91
C SER A 112 -5.13 -20.34 -3.97
N GLU A 113 -4.78 -19.05 -4.03
CA GLU A 113 -3.75 -18.46 -3.20
C GLU A 113 -4.35 -17.82 -1.95
N ASP A 114 -3.68 -18.04 -0.81
CA ASP A 114 -3.90 -17.26 0.40
C ASP A 114 -3.65 -15.76 0.16
N PHE A 115 -4.21 -14.94 1.04
CA PHE A 115 -3.90 -13.53 1.10
C PHE A 115 -2.43 -13.33 1.45
N TRP A 116 -1.80 -12.31 0.88
CA TRP A 116 -0.39 -12.04 1.14
C TRP A 116 -0.11 -10.55 1.19
N SER A 117 0.95 -10.23 1.92
CA SER A 117 1.48 -8.88 2.05
C SER A 117 2.99 -8.95 2.20
N TYR A 118 3.67 -7.98 1.60
CA TYR A 118 5.11 -7.79 1.74
C TYR A 118 5.38 -6.33 2.09
N GLN A 119 6.47 -6.09 2.82
CA GLN A 119 6.83 -4.75 3.29
C GLN A 119 8.34 -4.52 3.31
N CYS A 120 8.73 -3.26 3.29
CA CYS A 120 10.06 -2.79 3.66
C CYS A 120 9.94 -1.51 4.49
N TRP A 121 10.79 -1.39 5.52
CA TRP A 121 10.89 -0.22 6.41
C TRP A 121 12.10 0.67 6.07
N SER A 122 12.84 0.29 5.03
CA SER A 122 13.99 1.03 4.55
C SER A 122 14.03 1.00 3.04
N VAL A 123 14.52 2.08 2.44
CA VAL A 123 14.80 2.16 1.00
C VAL A 123 15.84 1.12 0.57
N GLN A 124 16.73 0.67 1.47
CA GLN A 124 17.72 -0.35 1.17
C GLN A 124 17.09 -1.73 0.92
N ASP A 125 15.98 -2.03 1.60
CA ASP A 125 15.24 -3.29 1.46
C ASP A 125 14.22 -3.26 0.32
N LEU A 126 13.99 -2.10 -0.31
CA LEU A 126 13.05 -1.92 -1.41
C LEU A 126 13.29 -2.90 -2.58
N PRO A 127 14.53 -3.15 -3.06
CA PRO A 127 14.76 -4.11 -4.14
C PRO A 127 14.30 -5.53 -3.78
N ALA A 128 14.48 -5.95 -2.53
CA ALA A 128 14.06 -7.27 -2.07
C ALA A 128 12.52 -7.37 -1.97
N LEU A 129 11.85 -6.30 -1.51
CA LEU A 129 10.39 -6.21 -1.54
C LEU A 129 9.86 -6.34 -2.97
N LEU A 130 10.41 -5.56 -3.91
CA LEU A 130 9.98 -5.59 -5.30
C LEU A 130 10.17 -6.98 -5.92
N GLN A 131 11.32 -7.64 -5.69
CA GLN A 131 11.54 -9.00 -6.16
C GLN A 131 10.47 -9.99 -5.64
N LYS A 132 10.09 -9.91 -4.36
CA LYS A 132 9.02 -10.75 -3.79
C LYS A 132 7.69 -10.51 -4.49
N VAL A 133 7.30 -9.24 -4.67
CA VAL A 133 6.04 -8.86 -5.34
C VAL A 133 6.02 -9.34 -6.78
N LEU A 134 7.09 -9.09 -7.54
CA LEU A 134 7.20 -9.50 -8.94
C LEU A 134 7.15 -11.02 -9.12
N ALA A 135 7.59 -11.79 -8.12
CA ALA A 135 7.53 -13.25 -8.14
C ALA A 135 6.13 -13.80 -7.81
N THR A 136 5.17 -12.98 -7.36
CA THR A 136 3.82 -13.46 -7.05
C THR A 136 3.03 -13.81 -8.31
N PRO A 137 2.30 -14.93 -8.33
CA PRO A 137 1.38 -15.24 -9.43
C PRO A 137 0.35 -14.14 -9.67
N ALA A 138 -0.18 -13.52 -8.61
CA ALA A 138 -1.04 -12.34 -8.70
C ALA A 138 -0.43 -11.19 -9.52
N TYR A 139 0.84 -10.83 -9.29
CA TYR A 139 1.52 -9.83 -10.11
C TYR A 139 1.65 -10.30 -11.56
N GLN A 140 2.10 -11.54 -11.77
CA GLN A 140 2.34 -12.10 -13.09
C GLN A 140 1.08 -12.11 -13.96
N LEU A 141 -0.07 -12.42 -13.36
CA LEU A 141 -1.36 -12.40 -14.03
C LEU A 141 -1.87 -10.97 -14.29
N LEU A 142 -1.74 -10.06 -13.31
CA LEU A 142 -2.42 -8.77 -13.37
C LEU A 142 -1.60 -7.65 -14.01
N GLN A 143 -0.29 -7.85 -14.24
CA GLN A 143 0.59 -6.81 -14.77
C GLN A 143 0.16 -6.23 -16.13
N GLY A 144 -0.47 -7.03 -16.98
CA GLY A 144 -1.00 -6.60 -18.29
C GLY A 144 -2.50 -6.27 -18.29
N ASN A 145 -3.19 -6.57 -17.19
CA ASN A 145 -4.64 -6.41 -17.09
C ASN A 145 -4.98 -4.99 -16.63
N LEU A 146 -6.04 -4.42 -17.22
CA LEU A 146 -6.51 -3.09 -16.86
C LEU A 146 -7.39 -3.17 -15.59
N PRO A 147 -7.05 -2.47 -14.50
CA PRO A 147 -7.93 -2.38 -13.35
C PRO A 147 -9.24 -1.68 -13.73
N ALA A 148 -10.35 -2.14 -13.17
CA ALA A 148 -11.63 -1.45 -13.31
C ALA A 148 -11.67 -0.13 -12.55
N GLU A 149 -10.85 -0.01 -11.50
CA GLU A 149 -10.78 1.17 -10.66
C GLU A 149 -9.38 1.33 -10.09
N VAL A 150 -8.87 2.56 -10.10
CA VAL A 150 -7.60 2.91 -9.47
C VAL A 150 -7.81 4.17 -8.64
N ASN A 151 -7.45 4.13 -7.35
CA ASN A 151 -7.64 5.28 -6.46
C ASN A 151 -6.43 5.52 -5.56
N ILE A 152 -6.27 6.78 -5.18
CA ILE A 152 -5.38 7.21 -4.11
C ILE A 152 -6.27 7.70 -2.96
N ASN A 153 -5.96 7.27 -1.75
CA ASN A 153 -6.55 7.81 -0.53
C ASN A 153 -5.48 7.94 0.57
N LEU A 154 -5.51 9.06 1.28
CA LEU A 154 -4.83 9.22 2.56
C LEU A 154 -5.83 9.05 3.70
N GLU A 155 -5.46 8.28 4.71
CA GLU A 155 -6.29 8.06 5.90
C GLU A 155 -5.46 8.05 7.18
N GLU A 156 -6.07 8.50 8.28
CA GLU A 156 -5.53 8.35 9.62
C GLU A 156 -5.68 6.91 10.07
N THR A 157 -4.66 6.42 10.78
CA THR A 157 -4.50 5.01 11.11
C THR A 157 -3.63 4.90 12.36
N THR A 158 -3.47 3.71 12.94
CA THR A 158 -2.58 3.44 14.06
C THR A 158 -1.63 2.26 13.79
N TYR A 159 -0.38 2.32 14.24
CA TYR A 159 0.58 1.24 14.05
C TYR A 159 1.13 0.73 15.39
N LEU A 160 1.56 -0.54 15.42
CA LEU A 160 2.21 -1.15 16.56
C LEU A 160 3.72 -1.26 16.30
N PRO A 161 4.56 -0.39 16.88
CA PRO A 161 6.01 -0.49 16.74
C PRO A 161 6.58 -1.83 17.21
N ALA A 162 6.02 -2.42 18.28
CA ALA A 162 6.46 -3.71 18.81
C ALA A 162 6.17 -4.89 17.88
N ASP A 163 5.15 -4.78 17.01
CA ASP A 163 4.77 -5.83 16.07
C ASP A 163 4.65 -5.28 14.64
N LYS A 164 5.82 -5.06 14.01
CA LYS A 164 5.93 -4.68 12.59
C LYS A 164 5.57 -5.84 11.65
N ARG A 165 4.53 -6.62 11.92
CA ARG A 165 4.11 -7.77 11.11
C ARG A 165 2.66 -7.61 10.66
N PRO A 166 2.27 -8.29 9.57
CA PRO A 166 0.87 -8.30 9.17
C PRO A 166 0.06 -9.04 10.23
N GLY A 167 -1.14 -8.56 10.53
CA GLY A 167 -2.14 -9.37 11.24
C GLY A 167 -2.46 -10.65 10.44
N PRO A 168 -2.95 -11.71 11.10
CA PRO A 168 -3.29 -12.96 10.41
C PRO A 168 -4.50 -12.81 9.47
N ASP A 169 -5.39 -11.84 9.70
CA ASP A 169 -6.60 -11.62 8.91
C ASP A 169 -6.39 -10.53 7.83
N PRO A 170 -6.77 -10.74 6.55
CA PRO A 170 -6.82 -9.72 5.48
C PRO A 170 -7.58 -8.45 5.83
N GLU A 171 -8.67 -8.56 6.61
CA GLU A 171 -9.48 -7.44 7.08
C GLU A 171 -8.77 -6.68 8.21
N GLU A 172 -7.95 -7.36 9.01
CA GLU A 172 -7.01 -6.76 9.99
C GLU A 172 -5.70 -6.30 9.33
N ASN A 173 -5.39 -6.77 8.11
CA ASN A 173 -4.20 -6.44 7.31
C ASN A 173 -4.29 -5.09 6.61
N TRP A 174 -5.18 -4.24 7.09
CA TRP A 174 -5.21 -2.83 6.73
C TRP A 174 -4.06 -2.18 7.51
N TRP A 175 -2.82 -2.47 7.12
CA TRP A 175 -1.58 -1.99 7.73
C TRP A 175 -1.74 -0.59 8.26
N GLY A 176 -1.77 -0.46 9.58
CA GLY A 176 -2.27 0.73 10.26
C GLY A 176 -3.60 0.56 11.00
N VAL A 177 -4.22 -0.61 11.08
CA VAL A 177 -5.42 -0.81 11.89
C VAL A 177 -5.21 -2.09 12.65
N TRP A 178 -4.93 -1.95 13.95
CA TRP A 178 -5.08 -3.04 14.90
C TRP A 178 -6.37 -2.74 15.63
N ASP A 179 -7.48 -3.31 15.14
CA ASP A 179 -8.75 -3.17 15.86
C ASP A 179 -8.55 -3.81 17.25
N GLN A 180 -8.89 -3.00 18.24
CA GLN A 180 -8.77 -3.33 19.65
C GLN A 180 -9.61 -4.57 19.96
N PHE A 181 -9.01 -5.58 20.59
CA PHE A 181 -9.76 -6.38 21.56
C PHE A 181 -10.10 -5.50 22.77
#